data_AF-A0A834EZX4-F1
#
_entry.id   AF-A0A834EZX4-F1
#
_cell.length_a   1.000
_cell.length_b   1.000
_cell.length_c   1.000
_cell.angle_alpha   90.00
_cell.angle_beta   90.00
_cell.angle_gamma   90.00
#
_symmetry.space_group_name_H-M   'P 1'
#
loop_
_entity.id
_entity.type
_entity.pdbx_description
1 polymer ?
#
loop_
_entity_poly.entity_id
_entity_poly.type
_entity_poly.pdbx_seq_one_letter_code
_entity_poly.pdbx_strand_id
1 'polypeptide(L)'
;MDAAAAPQVVVNQPNDPDEANSEESESSSANDHLLTLKTLTEKLRLETRRPSYLEWKARLGEERLKESEPGKHPVQTDMRRQDQQLARQLMQLRSDINMLKIEQTCHLHRRMLNDATYGLEEKDELSDLPYECPVTPGLGLSAPLRLIGVTKMNINSRRFSLC
;
A
#
# COMPACT_ATOMS: atom_id res chain seq x y z
N MET A 1 -23.57 -51.92 10.76
CA MET A 1 -22.97 -51.13 9.66
C MET A 1 -22.55 -49.81 10.27
N ASP A 2 -21.26 -49.70 10.57
CA ASP A 2 -20.63 -48.62 11.31
C ASP A 2 -20.77 -47.26 10.61
N ALA A 3 -21.22 -46.25 11.36
CA ALA A 3 -21.11 -44.86 10.97
C ALA A 3 -19.83 -44.29 11.61
N ALA A 4 -18.83 -44.03 10.79
CA ALA A 4 -17.56 -43.44 11.22
C ALA A 4 -17.79 -42.03 11.79
N ALA A 5 -17.42 -41.84 13.06
CA ALA A 5 -17.47 -40.54 13.73
C ALA A 5 -16.35 -39.62 13.23
N ALA A 6 -16.71 -38.40 12.81
CA ALA A 6 -15.77 -37.35 12.44
C ALA A 6 -15.15 -36.70 13.71
N PRO A 7 -13.87 -36.31 13.69
CA PRO A 7 -13.24 -35.70 14.86
C PRO A 7 -13.71 -34.24 15.02
N GLN A 8 -14.16 -33.88 16.22
CA GLN A 8 -14.48 -32.51 16.60
C GLN A 8 -13.20 -31.78 17.01
N VAL A 9 -12.85 -30.70 16.29
CA VAL A 9 -11.74 -29.83 16.63
C VAL A 9 -12.20 -28.85 17.70
N VAL A 10 -11.70 -29.02 18.92
CA VAL A 10 -11.91 -28.13 20.05
C VAL A 10 -11.05 -26.88 19.85
N VAL A 11 -11.67 -25.72 19.65
CA VAL A 11 -11.01 -24.41 19.66
C VAL A 11 -10.93 -23.95 21.12
N ASN A 12 -9.76 -24.10 21.73
CA ASN A 12 -9.45 -23.44 22.98
C ASN A 12 -8.98 -22.02 22.68
N GLN A 13 -9.82 -21.02 22.95
CA GLN A 13 -9.32 -19.73 23.42
C GLN A 13 -9.03 -19.88 24.92
N PRO A 14 -7.95 -19.27 25.43
CA PRO A 14 -8.25 -18.21 26.39
C PRO A 14 -7.24 -17.06 26.45
N ASN A 15 -7.83 -15.88 26.70
CA ASN A 15 -7.37 -14.81 27.57
C ASN A 15 -6.22 -13.91 27.12
N ASP A 16 -6.61 -12.65 26.87
CA ASP A 16 -5.78 -11.47 27.14
C ASP A 16 -5.26 -11.48 28.58
N PRO A 17 -4.04 -10.97 28.78
CA PRO A 17 -3.84 -9.95 29.79
C PRO A 17 -3.10 -8.73 29.24
N ASP A 18 -3.47 -7.59 29.83
CA ASP A 18 -2.98 -6.25 29.59
C ASP A 18 -1.46 -6.06 29.72
N GLU A 19 -1.02 -5.02 29.00
CA GLU A 19 0.09 -4.10 29.27
C GLU A 19 1.56 -4.50 29.05
N ALA A 20 2.19 -3.60 28.29
CA ALA A 20 3.62 -3.34 28.13
C ALA A 20 4.44 -4.46 27.49
N ASN A 21 4.81 -4.27 26.21
CA ASN A 21 6.19 -3.87 25.88
C ASN A 21 6.38 -3.75 24.36
N SER A 22 7.10 -2.71 23.97
CA SER A 22 7.92 -2.58 22.76
C SER A 22 7.33 -2.94 21.40
N GLU A 23 6.97 -1.89 20.65
CA GLU A 23 7.27 -1.79 19.23
C GLU A 23 8.79 -1.99 19.01
N GLU A 24 9.26 -3.24 18.98
CA GLU A 24 10.62 -3.57 18.57
C GLU A 24 10.60 -4.63 17.48
N SER A 25 10.74 -4.12 16.25
CA SER A 25 11.69 -4.67 15.30
C SER A 25 11.41 -6.07 14.75
N GLU A 26 10.73 -6.13 13.59
CA GLU A 26 10.75 -7.28 12.66
C GLU A 26 12.17 -7.65 12.14
N SER A 27 13.23 -7.05 12.70
CA SER A 27 14.61 -7.47 12.50
C SER A 27 15.11 -8.48 13.55
N SER A 28 14.41 -8.68 14.68
CA SER A 28 14.81 -9.67 15.69
C SER A 28 14.59 -11.09 15.18
N SER A 29 13.38 -11.41 14.72
CA SER A 29 13.00 -12.77 14.26
C SER A 29 13.86 -13.27 13.10
N ALA A 30 14.15 -12.41 12.12
CA ALA A 30 15.04 -12.76 11.00
C ALA A 30 16.49 -13.00 11.45
N ASN A 31 16.97 -12.22 12.42
CA ASN A 31 18.31 -12.38 13.00
C ASN A 31 18.40 -13.66 13.86
N ASP A 32 17.34 -13.97 14.61
CA ASP A 32 17.20 -15.21 15.40
C ASP A 32 17.21 -16.45 14.51
N HIS A 33 16.54 -16.40 13.34
CA HIS A 33 16.58 -17.47 12.35
C HIS A 33 17.99 -17.65 11.75
N LEU A 34 18.67 -16.56 11.40
CA LEU A 34 20.06 -16.62 10.91
C LEU A 34 21.03 -17.17 11.95
N LEU A 35 20.82 -16.85 13.23
CA LEU A 35 21.61 -17.38 14.34
C LEU A 35 21.37 -18.89 14.51
N THR A 36 20.12 -19.34 14.43
CA THR A 36 19.74 -20.76 14.46
C THR A 36 20.36 -21.53 13.28
N LEU A 37 20.36 -20.95 12.08
CA LEU A 37 21.02 -21.55 10.91
C LEU A 37 22.54 -21.60 11.07
N LYS A 38 23.17 -20.56 11.62
CA LYS A 38 24.62 -20.54 11.89
C LYS A 38 25.03 -21.61 12.89
N THR A 39 24.31 -21.73 13.99
CA THR A 39 24.59 -22.75 15.02
C THR A 39 24.41 -24.16 14.48
N LEU A 40 23.36 -24.41 13.69
CA LEU A 40 23.12 -25.71 13.07
C LEU A 40 24.23 -26.06 12.06
N THR A 41 24.63 -25.11 11.20
CA THR A 41 25.68 -25.33 10.20
C THR A 41 27.05 -25.57 10.84
N GLU A 42 27.36 -24.90 11.96
CA GLU A 42 28.56 -25.16 12.76
C GLU A 42 28.53 -26.54 13.43
N LYS A 43 27.40 -26.91 14.05
CA LYS A 43 27.21 -28.22 14.70
C LYS A 43 27.33 -29.38 13.71
N LEU A 44 26.85 -29.19 12.49
CA LEU A 44 26.97 -30.17 11.41
C LEU A 44 28.30 -30.09 10.65
N ARG A 45 29.20 -29.15 11.02
CA ARG A 45 30.50 -28.90 10.38
C ARG A 45 30.39 -28.80 8.86
N LEU A 46 29.38 -28.06 8.38
CA LEU A 46 29.10 -27.87 6.96
C LEU A 46 30.06 -26.87 6.32
N GLU A 47 31.36 -27.16 6.39
CA GLU A 47 32.39 -26.36 5.77
C GLU A 47 32.53 -26.68 4.29
N THR A 48 32.67 -25.65 3.46
CA THR A 48 33.01 -25.84 2.05
C THR A 48 34.52 -25.95 1.90
N ARG A 49 35.00 -27.00 1.23
CA ARG A 49 36.42 -27.17 0.84
C ARG A 49 36.76 -26.52 -0.50
N ARG A 50 35.87 -25.69 -1.05
CA ARG A 50 36.08 -25.07 -2.35
C ARG A 50 37.19 -24.01 -2.25
N PRO A 51 38.29 -24.12 -3.04
CA PRO A 51 39.40 -23.17 -2.97
C PRO A 51 38.96 -21.71 -3.17
N SER A 52 38.05 -21.46 -4.12
CA SER A 52 37.52 -20.12 -4.40
C SER A 52 36.73 -19.50 -3.23
N TYR A 53 36.00 -20.31 -2.46
CA TYR A 53 35.29 -19.83 -1.28
C TYR A 53 36.25 -19.47 -0.15
N LEU A 54 37.31 -20.26 0.04
CA LEU A 54 38.34 -19.98 1.04
C LEU A 54 39.15 -18.72 0.69
N GLU A 55 39.49 -18.54 -0.59
CA GLU A 55 40.11 -17.30 -1.06
C GLU A 55 39.21 -16.09 -0.82
N TRP A 56 37.91 -16.18 -1.16
CA TRP A 56 36.96 -15.11 -0.90
C TRP A 56 36.80 -14.82 0.60
N LYS A 57 36.73 -15.87 1.44
CA LYS A 57 36.65 -15.75 2.90
C LYS A 57 37.92 -15.11 3.50
N ALA A 58 39.09 -15.45 2.97
CA ALA A 58 40.37 -14.85 3.36
C ALA A 58 40.42 -13.37 2.96
N ARG A 59 40.00 -13.03 1.73
CA ARG A 59 39.88 -11.63 1.28
C ARG A 59 38.96 -10.83 2.19
N LEU A 60 37.80 -11.37 2.60
CA LEU A 60 36.90 -10.70 3.55
C LEU A 60 37.53 -10.53 4.95
N GLY A 61 38.35 -11.47 5.40
CA GLY A 61 39.10 -11.34 6.65
C GLY A 61 40.14 -10.22 6.59
N GLU A 62 40.89 -10.13 5.48
CA GLU A 62 41.84 -9.06 5.21
C GLU A 62 41.14 -7.70 5.02
N GLU A 63 39.97 -7.69 4.38
CA GLU A 63 39.20 -6.48 4.13
C GLU A 63 38.59 -5.94 5.43
N ARG A 64 38.10 -6.81 6.32
CA ARG A 64 37.68 -6.44 7.68
C ARG A 64 38.84 -5.87 8.52
N LEU A 65 40.05 -6.42 8.34
CA LEU A 65 41.27 -5.87 8.95
C LEU A 65 41.66 -4.51 8.34
N LYS A 66 41.52 -4.36 7.03
CA LYS A 66 41.77 -3.10 6.29
C LYS A 66 40.68 -2.04 6.52
N GLU A 67 39.46 -2.42 6.86
CA GLU A 67 38.38 -1.52 7.29
C GLU A 67 38.65 -0.98 8.69
N SER A 68 39.39 -1.72 9.51
CA SER A 68 39.91 -1.26 10.81
C SER A 68 41.08 -0.29 10.68
N GLU A 69 41.66 -0.10 9.49
CA GLU A 69 42.67 0.94 9.27
C GLU A 69 42.00 2.32 9.29
N PRO A 70 42.39 3.21 10.23
CA PRO A 70 41.66 4.46 10.53
C PRO A 70 41.60 5.47 9.37
N GLY A 71 42.29 5.21 8.25
CA GLY A 71 42.36 6.09 7.08
C GLY A 71 41.26 5.90 6.01
N LYS A 72 40.51 4.78 6.01
CA LYS A 72 39.45 4.52 4.98
C LYS A 72 38.03 4.71 5.48
N HIS A 73 37.83 4.66 6.79
CA HIS A 73 36.55 4.93 7.46
C HIS A 73 35.97 6.33 7.19
N PRO A 74 36.73 7.45 7.21
CA PRO A 74 36.12 8.78 7.13
C PRO A 74 35.39 9.02 5.80
N VAL A 75 36.03 8.71 4.67
CA VAL A 75 35.45 8.90 3.33
C VAL A 75 34.19 8.06 3.13
N GLN A 76 34.17 6.84 3.66
CA GLN A 76 33.01 5.95 3.54
C GLN A 76 31.85 6.41 4.45
N THR A 77 32.15 6.92 5.65
CA THR A 77 31.12 7.53 6.52
C THR A 77 30.57 8.84 5.98
N ASP A 78 31.40 9.64 5.31
CA ASP A 78 30.98 10.92 4.73
C ASP A 78 30.04 10.70 3.54
N MET A 79 30.38 9.74 2.66
CA MET A 79 29.51 9.35 1.55
C MET A 79 28.17 8.81 2.06
N ARG A 80 28.20 7.97 3.11
CA ARG A 80 26.98 7.43 3.74
C ARG A 80 26.13 8.52 4.39
N ARG A 81 26.75 9.55 4.97
CA ARG A 81 26.05 10.73 5.51
C ARG A 81 25.40 11.56 4.42
N GLN A 82 26.10 11.80 3.32
CA GLN A 82 25.55 12.49 2.15
C GLN A 82 24.34 11.76 1.57
N ASP A 83 24.43 10.44 1.38
CA ASP A 83 23.33 9.64 0.88
C ASP A 83 22.12 9.66 1.83
N GLN A 84 22.36 9.61 3.14
CA GLN A 84 21.30 9.75 4.13
C GLN A 84 20.63 11.12 4.08
N GLN A 85 21.40 12.20 3.92
CA GLN A 85 20.84 13.54 3.77
C GLN A 85 20.02 13.66 2.49
N LEU A 86 20.55 13.17 1.36
CA LEU A 86 19.87 13.19 0.08
C LEU A 86 18.57 12.39 0.11
N ALA A 87 18.59 11.20 0.72
CA ALA A 87 17.40 10.36 0.88
C ALA A 87 16.30 11.09 1.66
N ARG A 88 16.65 11.80 2.73
CA ARG A 88 15.68 12.63 3.49
C ARG A 88 15.10 13.75 2.63
N GLN A 89 15.94 14.46 1.89
CA GLN A 89 15.49 15.53 1.00
C GLN A 89 14.57 15.00 -0.11
N LEU A 90 14.90 13.87 -0.72
CA LEU A 90 14.08 13.24 -1.76
C LEU A 90 12.75 12.73 -1.20
N MET A 91 12.74 12.14 0.00
CA MET A 91 11.50 11.73 0.67
C MET A 91 10.59 12.93 0.96
N GLN A 92 11.17 14.04 1.43
CA GLN A 92 10.43 15.28 1.65
C GLN A 92 9.83 15.80 0.34
N LEU A 93 10.65 15.98 -0.70
CA LEU A 93 10.19 16.46 -2.00
C LEU A 93 9.10 15.57 -2.59
N ARG A 94 9.23 14.24 -2.45
CA ARG A 94 8.20 13.30 -2.91
C ARG A 94 6.87 13.52 -2.18
N SER A 95 6.91 13.75 -0.88
CA SER A 95 5.72 14.07 -0.08
C SER A 95 5.09 15.38 -0.53
N ASP A 96 5.90 16.43 -0.69
CA ASP A 96 5.43 17.77 -1.09
C ASP A 96 4.79 17.75 -2.48
N ILE A 97 5.44 17.08 -3.45
CA ILE A 97 4.89 16.90 -4.81
C ILE A 97 3.57 16.14 -4.76
N ASN A 98 3.47 15.10 -3.94
CA ASN A 98 2.23 14.34 -3.82
C ASN A 98 1.09 15.21 -3.25
N MET A 99 1.39 16.01 -2.23
CA MET A 99 0.42 16.94 -1.64
C MET A 99 -0.07 17.97 -2.66
N LEU A 100 0.85 18.59 -3.41
CA LEU A 100 0.52 19.53 -4.48
C LEU A 100 -0.32 18.89 -5.59
N LYS A 101 -0.03 17.64 -5.96
CA LYS A 101 -0.84 16.90 -6.94
C LYS A 101 -2.26 16.66 -6.43
N ILE A 102 -2.41 16.26 -5.17
CA ILE A 102 -3.73 16.07 -4.55
C ILE A 102 -4.49 17.40 -4.58
N GLU A 103 -3.88 18.47 -4.10
CA GLU A 103 -4.48 19.82 -4.08
C GLU A 103 -4.92 20.27 -5.49
N GLN A 104 -4.06 20.07 -6.50
CA GLN A 104 -4.38 20.37 -7.89
C GLN A 104 -5.61 19.58 -8.37
N THR A 105 -5.68 18.27 -8.09
CA THR A 105 -6.83 17.45 -8.49
C THR A 105 -8.11 17.86 -7.77
N CYS A 106 -8.03 18.23 -6.48
CA CYS A 106 -9.16 18.76 -5.73
C CYS A 106 -9.67 20.08 -6.32
N HIS A 107 -8.77 20.99 -6.69
CA HIS A 107 -9.15 22.24 -7.35
C HIS A 107 -9.81 22.01 -8.71
N LEU A 108 -9.25 21.11 -9.53
CA LEU A 108 -9.84 20.74 -10.81
C LEU A 108 -11.24 20.16 -10.62
N HIS A 109 -11.40 19.23 -9.68
CA HIS A 109 -12.71 18.63 -9.38
C HIS A 109 -13.72 19.69 -8.92
N ARG A 110 -13.31 20.61 -8.04
CA ARG A 110 -14.17 21.71 -7.60
C ARG A 110 -14.61 22.60 -8.76
N ARG A 111 -13.70 22.90 -9.69
CA ARG A 111 -14.05 23.68 -10.89
C ARG A 111 -15.08 22.92 -11.74
N MET A 112 -14.87 21.63 -11.98
CA MET A 112 -15.84 20.82 -12.74
C MET A 112 -17.21 20.76 -12.07
N LEU A 113 -17.27 20.64 -10.74
CA LEU A 113 -18.52 20.68 -9.98
C LEU A 113 -19.20 22.05 -10.09
N ASN A 114 -18.43 23.14 -9.99
CA ASN A 114 -18.95 24.49 -10.16
C ASN A 114 -19.50 24.72 -11.58
N ASP A 115 -18.81 24.25 -12.61
CA ASP A 115 -19.26 24.37 -14.00
C ASP A 115 -20.59 23.59 -14.22
N ALA A 116 -20.70 22.38 -13.64
CA ALA A 116 -21.91 21.57 -13.72
C ALA A 116 -23.10 22.16 -12.95
N THR A 117 -22.85 22.75 -11.77
CA THR A 117 -23.88 23.42 -10.96
C THR A 117 -24.39 24.68 -11.64
N TYR A 118 -23.51 25.53 -12.17
CA TYR A 118 -23.90 26.70 -12.96
C TYR A 118 -24.75 26.31 -14.17
N GLY A 119 -24.37 25.25 -14.89
CA GLY A 119 -25.15 24.75 -16.03
C GLY A 119 -26.50 24.10 -15.66
N LEU A 120 -26.74 23.78 -14.38
CA LEU A 120 -28.05 23.37 -13.87
C LEU A 120 -28.89 24.57 -13.46
N GLU A 121 -28.30 25.56 -12.78
CA GLU A 121 -28.95 26.81 -12.41
C GLU A 121 -29.49 27.55 -13.64
N GLU A 122 -28.72 27.64 -14.74
CA GLU A 122 -29.20 28.22 -16.00
C GLU A 122 -30.46 27.51 -16.55
N LYS A 123 -30.62 26.20 -16.33
CA LYS A 123 -31.79 25.44 -16.80
C LYS A 123 -33.00 25.58 -15.87
N ASP A 124 -32.75 25.82 -14.58
CA ASP A 124 -33.80 26.06 -13.58
C ASP A 124 -34.44 27.44 -13.78
N GLU A 125 -33.62 28.47 -14.04
CA GLU A 125 -34.09 29.84 -14.37
C GLU A 125 -34.90 29.90 -15.69
N LEU A 126 -34.71 28.94 -16.61
CA LEU A 126 -35.56 28.78 -17.81
C LEU A 126 -36.83 27.94 -17.57
N SER A 127 -36.92 27.20 -16.45
CA SER A 127 -38.11 26.40 -16.09
C SER A 127 -39.21 27.22 -15.41
N ASP A 128 -38.93 28.46 -14.99
CA ASP A 128 -39.94 29.41 -14.46
C ASP A 128 -40.83 30.03 -15.54
N LEU A 129 -40.55 29.76 -16.82
CA LEU A 129 -41.56 29.93 -17.87
C LEU A 129 -42.54 28.76 -17.78
N PRO A 130 -43.85 29.00 -17.63
CA PRO A 130 -44.85 27.94 -17.50
C PRO A 130 -44.90 27.10 -18.79
N TYR A 131 -44.09 26.04 -18.83
CA TYR A 131 -44.08 25.08 -19.91
C TYR A 131 -45.16 24.04 -19.59
N GLU A 132 -46.34 24.20 -20.19
CA GLU A 132 -47.37 23.16 -20.18
C GLU A 132 -46.82 21.90 -20.87
N CYS A 133 -46.41 20.92 -20.07
CA CYS A 133 -46.07 19.58 -20.55
C CYS A 133 -46.74 18.55 -19.64
N PRO A 134 -47.46 17.57 -20.20
CA PRO A 134 -48.51 16.86 -19.47
C PRO A 134 -47.95 16.02 -18.34
N VAL A 135 -48.55 16.21 -17.16
CA VAL A 135 -48.34 15.41 -15.96
C VAL A 135 -48.55 13.93 -16.28
N THR A 136 -47.45 13.20 -16.51
CA THR A 136 -47.48 11.74 -16.46
C THR A 136 -47.14 11.34 -15.02
N PRO A 137 -48.11 10.79 -14.25
CA PRO A 137 -47.88 10.44 -12.87
C PRO A 137 -47.11 9.11 -12.84
N GLY A 138 -45.86 9.14 -12.41
CA GLY A 138 -45.14 7.89 -12.17
C GLY A 138 -43.65 8.04 -12.03
N LEU A 139 -43.20 8.36 -10.81
CA LEU A 139 -42.04 7.82 -10.07
C LEU A 139 -40.91 7.13 -10.88
N GLY A 140 -40.48 7.75 -11.97
CA GLY A 140 -39.47 7.26 -12.89
C GLY A 140 -38.25 8.18 -12.85
N LEU A 141 -37.07 7.59 -13.03
CA LEU A 141 -35.78 8.30 -13.09
C LEU A 141 -35.85 9.59 -13.92
N SER A 142 -34.97 10.54 -13.60
CA SER A 142 -34.86 11.81 -14.34
C SER A 142 -34.83 11.57 -15.84
N ALA A 143 -35.48 12.45 -16.61
CA ALA A 143 -35.57 12.33 -18.07
C ALA A 143 -34.23 12.02 -18.79
N PRO A 144 -33.06 12.54 -18.34
CA PRO A 144 -31.77 12.20 -18.92
C PRO A 144 -31.41 10.70 -18.85
N LEU A 145 -31.70 10.03 -17.73
CA LEU A 145 -31.39 8.61 -17.56
C LEU A 145 -32.29 7.73 -18.42
N ARG A 146 -33.57 8.10 -18.56
CA ARG A 146 -34.51 7.40 -19.46
C ARG A 146 -34.11 7.53 -20.93
N LEU A 147 -33.63 8.70 -21.34
CA LEU A 147 -33.22 8.97 -22.72
C LEU A 147 -32.04 8.09 -23.16
N ILE A 148 -31.16 7.73 -22.23
CA ILE A 148 -30.00 6.84 -22.45
C ILE A 148 -30.38 5.36 -22.19
N GLY A 149 -31.68 5.05 -22.03
CA GLY A 149 -32.17 3.69 -21.81
C GLY A 149 -31.89 3.11 -20.42
N VAL A 150 -31.44 3.94 -19.48
CA VAL A 150 -31.14 3.52 -18.11
C VAL A 150 -32.44 3.47 -17.30
N THR A 151 -32.74 2.30 -16.76
CA THR A 151 -33.91 2.06 -15.88
C THR A 151 -33.47 1.81 -14.44
N LYS A 152 -34.40 1.88 -13.47
CA LYS A 152 -34.08 1.58 -12.05
C LYS A 152 -33.49 0.19 -11.86
N MET A 153 -33.91 -0.76 -12.70
CA MET A 153 -33.37 -2.12 -12.72
C MET A 153 -31.91 -2.17 -13.17
N ASN A 154 -31.53 -1.33 -14.14
CA ASN A 154 -30.18 -1.23 -14.67
C ASN A 154 -29.19 -0.72 -13.58
N ILE A 155 -29.62 0.27 -12.79
CA ILE A 155 -28.84 0.85 -11.68
C ILE A 155 -28.70 -0.13 -10.51
N ASN A 156 -29.82 -0.73 -10.06
CA ASN A 156 -29.83 -1.63 -8.89
C ASN A 156 -29.01 -2.91 -9.12
N SER A 157 -28.82 -3.32 -10.37
CA SER A 157 -28.07 -4.53 -10.72
C SER A 157 -26.61 -4.29 -11.06
N ARG A 158 -26.12 -3.03 -11.11
CA ARG A 158 -24.75 -2.65 -11.53
C ARG A 158 -24.31 -3.32 -12.84
N ARG A 159 -25.25 -3.66 -13.71
CA ARG A 159 -24.99 -4.38 -14.96
C ARG A 159 -24.95 -3.39 -16.12
N PHE A 160 -23.83 -2.72 -16.27
CA PHE A 160 -23.49 -2.06 -17.53
C PHE A 160 -22.96 -3.13 -18.48
N SER A 161 -23.81 -3.66 -19.37
CA SER A 161 -23.34 -4.31 -20.59
C SER A 161 -23.32 -3.25 -21.68
N LEU A 162 -22.11 -2.81 -22.07
CA LEU A 162 -21.94 -1.98 -23.25
C LEU A 162 -22.06 -2.86 -24.50
N CYS A 163 -22.87 -2.43 -25.46
CA CYS A 163 -22.80 -2.88 -26.85
C CYS A 163 -21.82 -1.97 -27.61
#